data_AF-A0AA40FNM9-F1
#
_entry.id   AF-A0AA40FNM9-F1
#
_cell.length_a   1.000
_cell.length_b   1.000
_cell.length_c   1.000
_cell.angle_alpha   90.00
_cell.angle_beta   90.00
_cell.angle_gamma   90.00
#
_symmetry.space_group_name_H-M   'P 1'
#
loop_
_entity.id
_entity.type
_entity.pdbx_description
1 polymer ?
#
loop_
_entity_poly.entity_id
_entity_poly.type
_entity_poly.pdbx_seq_one_letter_code
_entity_poly.pdbx_strand_id
1 'polypeptide(L)'
;MGCAPSGPSCKKGGVRLMATKLTFTKDQLYNLNTYFSKLVDESQNDSSNVFAIEAIVERLVQRLMRGAANLDRRFSSMFLVSLNEPRRIKQAKFEYLLRIDALSTSSVGPEQGRSVVCVEEDASLPGFIRLKVLDVGAEVWREYMDVAGRLRRDLVKAKLANLLATAIKRDVGDPADDRICVSPGQVVDAETLDKILKQPDHSRIFYGPAVSDGSLPEPRNHRVAMIEDSGGILLRIGLDGFKAHEVEVRLLIGIGVSSWPSLTDYPQRIPLYHCDALLHYTAAQSGMYAVAVGPYCGARCENRATLWRVRVPAAEKIMSQHYAADSVPVLTESVLLEILYQLREGHTLNLSMRSKVTRKNGSSSPDRLRVVSRHILRTVHRWSLERAGPDPLTSWAPDTLSCHVLLALDELVAALKCQSLRCYFHPRCNVMLQCVRGGISYHEDAYTSDYRLLEFYLETLHYRSFSMIRDVPRPLDVMESELIVRWRDIIATLPRGNPNEDYGYSQRQLEYFSMILKQVLRAKDTLLQVELP
;
A
#
# COMPACT_ATOMS: atom_id res chain seq x y z
N MET A 1 -9.77 25.92 0.31
CA MET A 1 -9.47 26.68 1.54
C MET A 1 -8.28 26.00 2.22
N GLY A 2 -7.07 26.41 1.83
CA GLY A 2 -5.83 25.77 2.27
C GLY A 2 -5.28 26.44 3.52
N CYS A 3 -5.44 25.80 4.67
CA CYS A 3 -4.60 26.08 5.82
C CYS A 3 -3.31 25.27 5.65
N ALA A 4 -2.29 25.87 5.06
CA ALA A 4 -0.94 25.32 5.12
C ALA A 4 -0.49 25.38 6.60
N PRO A 5 -0.16 24.26 7.27
CA PRO A 5 0.55 24.35 8.52
C PRO A 5 1.95 24.89 8.21
N SER A 6 2.29 26.01 8.85
CA SER A 6 3.64 26.56 8.90
C SER A 6 4.65 25.45 9.15
N GLY A 7 5.70 25.37 8.33
CA GLY A 7 6.75 24.37 8.46
C GLY A 7 7.31 24.31 9.90
N PRO A 8 7.77 23.14 10.36
CA PRO A 8 8.21 22.98 11.73
C PRO A 8 9.38 23.93 12.02
N SER A 9 9.17 24.91 12.90
CA SER A 9 10.27 25.74 13.38
C SER A 9 11.10 24.93 14.37
N CYS A 10 12.03 24.11 13.87
CA CYS A 10 13.03 23.39 14.67
C CYS A 10 14.05 24.32 15.36
N LYS A 11 13.80 25.63 15.47
CA LYS A 11 14.72 26.61 16.06
C LYS A 11 14.83 26.53 17.60
N LYS A 12 14.00 25.72 18.27
CA LYS A 12 14.06 25.51 19.74
C LYS A 12 14.26 24.05 20.18
N GLY A 13 14.62 23.15 19.27
CA GLY A 13 15.00 21.75 19.59
C GLY A 13 13.88 20.87 20.16
N GLY A 14 12.64 21.35 20.25
CA GLY A 14 11.46 20.59 20.68
C GLY A 14 10.36 20.62 19.63
N VAL A 15 9.36 19.76 19.78
CA VAL A 15 8.24 19.61 18.84
C VAL A 15 6.93 19.89 19.55
N ARG A 16 6.10 20.75 18.95
CA ARG A 16 4.74 21.03 19.41
C ARG A 16 3.75 20.39 18.46
N LEU A 17 2.89 19.55 19.02
CA LEU A 17 1.78 18.91 18.32
C LEU A 17 0.58 19.87 18.32
N MET A 18 -0.05 20.07 17.18
CA MET A 18 -1.07 21.11 16.99
C MET A 18 -2.47 20.60 17.34
N ALA A 19 -2.79 19.36 17.01
CA ALA A 19 -4.11 18.78 17.22
C ALA A 19 -4.34 18.34 18.67
N THR A 20 -3.30 17.78 19.29
CA THR A 20 -3.27 17.33 20.69
C THR A 20 -2.74 18.39 21.66
N LYS A 21 -2.09 19.45 21.15
CA LYS A 21 -1.50 20.56 21.93
C LYS A 21 -0.38 20.12 22.89
N LEU A 22 0.16 18.91 22.73
CA LEU A 22 1.30 18.41 23.51
C LEU A 22 2.61 19.06 23.03
N THR A 23 3.54 19.28 23.95
CA THR A 23 4.87 19.83 23.64
C THR A 23 5.94 18.90 24.19
N PHE A 24 6.79 18.40 23.29
CA PHE A 24 7.91 17.52 23.61
C PHE A 24 9.22 18.31 23.61
N THR A 25 9.99 18.16 24.68
CA THR A 25 11.34 18.74 24.79
C THR A 25 12.36 17.93 23.99
N LYS A 26 13.54 18.51 23.76
CA LYS A 26 14.64 17.82 23.06
C LYS A 26 15.00 16.48 23.70
N ASP A 27 15.08 16.45 25.03
CA ASP A 27 15.41 15.23 25.78
C ASP A 27 14.33 14.15 25.63
N GLN A 28 13.05 14.54 25.63
CA GLN A 28 11.95 13.59 25.38
C GLN A 28 12.03 13.02 23.97
N LEU A 29 12.34 13.83 22.96
CA LEU A 29 12.48 13.39 21.57
C LEU A 29 13.65 12.41 21.41
N TYR A 30 14.78 12.65 22.08
CA TYR A 30 15.92 11.74 22.06
C TYR A 30 15.55 10.38 22.67
N ASN A 31 14.93 10.38 23.85
CA ASN A 31 14.48 9.14 24.51
C ASN A 31 13.49 8.36 23.65
N LEU A 32 12.55 9.06 23.00
CA LEU A 32 11.59 8.46 22.09
C LEU A 32 12.23 7.92 20.81
N ASN A 33 13.31 8.54 20.33
CA ASN A 33 14.04 8.08 19.16
C ASN A 33 14.56 6.66 19.41
N THR A 34 15.25 6.47 20.53
CA THR A 34 15.78 5.17 20.95
C THR A 34 14.66 4.15 21.18
N TYR A 35 13.55 4.57 21.80
CA TYR A 35 12.39 3.69 22.00
C TYR A 35 11.79 3.20 20.67
N PHE A 36 11.62 4.10 19.70
CA PHE A 36 11.05 3.74 18.41
C PHE A 36 11.98 2.87 17.56
N SER A 37 13.29 3.12 17.57
CA SER A 37 14.24 2.25 16.87
C SER A 37 14.20 0.82 17.43
N LYS A 38 14.24 0.68 18.76
CA LYS A 38 14.10 -0.64 19.42
C LYS A 38 12.80 -1.34 19.06
N LEU A 39 11.71 -0.59 18.99
CA LEU A 39 10.40 -1.14 18.65
C LEU A 39 10.39 -1.80 17.27
N VAL A 40 11.13 -1.24 16.30
CA VAL A 40 11.28 -1.86 14.98
C VAL A 40 12.17 -3.09 15.06
N ASP A 41 13.31 -3.00 15.72
CA ASP A 41 14.28 -4.10 15.84
C ASP A 41 13.65 -5.37 16.47
N GLU A 42 12.90 -5.20 17.56
CA GLU A 42 12.20 -6.30 18.24
C GLU A 42 11.18 -6.99 17.32
N SER A 43 10.46 -6.23 16.49
CA SER A 43 9.44 -6.76 15.59
C SER A 43 10.00 -7.61 14.42
N GLN A 44 11.28 -7.43 14.07
CA GLN A 44 11.91 -8.16 12.97
C GLN A 44 12.33 -9.57 13.39
N ASN A 45 12.73 -9.77 14.64
CA ASN A 45 13.33 -11.01 15.15
C ASN A 45 12.38 -12.23 15.26
N ASP A 46 11.06 -12.02 15.21
CA ASP A 46 10.08 -13.13 15.25
C ASP A 46 9.92 -13.78 13.87
N SER A 47 10.84 -14.68 13.47
CA SER A 47 10.72 -15.45 12.22
C SER A 47 10.67 -16.95 12.50
N SER A 48 9.48 -17.56 12.47
CA SER A 48 9.34 -19.03 12.43
C SER A 48 8.30 -19.46 11.39
N ASN A 49 8.63 -20.48 10.58
CA ASN A 49 7.80 -21.22 9.60
C ASN A 49 6.93 -20.43 8.58
N VAL A 50 7.04 -19.12 8.52
CA VAL A 50 6.21 -18.24 7.67
C VAL A 50 6.34 -18.56 6.18
N PHE A 51 7.56 -18.79 5.69
CA PHE A 51 7.83 -19.04 4.27
C PHE A 51 7.21 -20.35 3.76
N ALA A 52 7.16 -21.39 4.61
CA ALA A 52 6.53 -22.65 4.24
C ALA A 52 5.01 -22.50 4.10
N ILE A 53 4.38 -21.74 4.99
CA ILE A 53 2.95 -21.42 4.94
C ILE A 53 2.64 -20.60 3.68
N GLU A 54 3.45 -19.57 3.38
CA GLU A 54 3.32 -18.75 2.19
C GLU A 54 3.36 -19.59 0.91
N ALA A 55 4.35 -20.47 0.76
CA ALA A 55 4.48 -21.34 -0.40
C ALA A 55 3.27 -22.29 -0.59
N ILE A 56 2.74 -22.85 0.50
CA ILE A 56 1.54 -23.72 0.46
C ILE A 56 0.32 -22.89 0.00
N VAL A 57 0.17 -21.69 0.53
CA VAL A 57 -0.93 -20.78 0.19
C VAL A 57 -0.88 -20.36 -1.27
N GLU A 58 0.28 -19.92 -1.75
CA GLU A 58 0.48 -19.49 -3.13
C GLU A 58 0.16 -20.62 -4.11
N ARG A 59 0.66 -21.83 -3.83
CA ARG A 59 0.39 -23.02 -4.65
C ARG A 59 -1.09 -23.35 -4.72
N LEU A 60 -1.79 -23.29 -3.59
CA LEU A 60 -3.24 -23.53 -3.53
C LEU A 60 -4.00 -22.47 -4.33
N VAL A 61 -3.66 -21.19 -4.16
CA VAL A 61 -4.32 -20.09 -4.89
C VAL A 61 -4.10 -20.21 -6.39
N GLN A 62 -2.87 -20.49 -6.84
CA GLN A 62 -2.57 -20.71 -8.25
C GLN A 62 -3.36 -21.89 -8.84
N ARG A 63 -3.45 -23.01 -8.12
CA ARG A 63 -4.26 -24.17 -8.52
C ARG A 63 -5.74 -23.80 -8.70
N LEU A 64 -6.30 -23.07 -7.73
CA LEU A 64 -7.69 -22.62 -7.79
C LEU A 64 -7.95 -21.69 -8.98
N MET A 65 -7.04 -20.75 -9.23
CA MET A 65 -7.12 -19.82 -10.36
C MET A 65 -7.07 -20.55 -11.70
N ARG A 66 -6.17 -21.53 -11.83
CA ARG A 66 -6.09 -22.35 -13.03
C ARG A 66 -7.33 -23.21 -13.22
N GLY A 67 -7.85 -23.80 -12.14
CA GLY A 67 -9.13 -24.52 -12.16
C GLY A 67 -10.28 -23.63 -12.64
N ALA A 68 -10.36 -22.39 -12.16
CA ALA A 68 -11.34 -21.41 -12.65
C ALA A 68 -11.14 -21.06 -14.14
N ALA A 69 -9.90 -20.91 -14.60
CA ALA A 69 -9.58 -20.64 -16.01
C ALA A 69 -9.90 -21.82 -16.94
N ASN A 70 -9.74 -23.06 -16.47
CA ASN A 70 -10.13 -24.26 -17.21
C ASN A 70 -11.66 -24.38 -17.36
N LEU A 71 -12.41 -23.88 -16.38
CA LEU A 71 -13.88 -23.82 -16.42
C LEU A 71 -14.39 -22.69 -17.33
N ASP A 72 -13.76 -21.53 -17.28
CA ASP A 72 -14.09 -20.36 -18.10
C ASP A 72 -12.82 -19.56 -18.41
N ARG A 73 -12.32 -19.69 -19.65
CA ARG A 73 -11.07 -19.07 -20.09
C ARG A 73 -11.06 -17.54 -20.01
N ARG A 74 -12.24 -16.90 -19.95
CA ARG A 74 -12.36 -15.44 -19.80
C ARG A 74 -11.82 -14.94 -18.45
N PHE A 75 -11.78 -15.81 -17.44
CA PHE A 75 -11.30 -15.50 -16.10
C PHE A 75 -9.86 -15.99 -15.86
N SER A 76 -9.10 -16.24 -16.93
CA SER A 76 -7.69 -16.60 -16.82
C SER A 76 -6.85 -15.45 -16.27
N SER A 77 -5.81 -15.83 -15.55
CA SER A 77 -4.85 -14.93 -14.92
C SER A 77 -3.49 -15.59 -14.99
N MET A 78 -2.57 -14.98 -15.74
CA MET A 78 -1.20 -15.44 -15.94
C MET A 78 -0.34 -15.20 -14.70
N PHE A 79 -0.59 -14.10 -14.00
CA PHE A 79 0.14 -13.70 -12.81
C PHE A 79 -0.77 -13.60 -11.60
N LEU A 80 -0.24 -13.97 -10.44
CA LEU A 80 -0.81 -13.66 -9.14
C LEU A 80 -0.01 -12.50 -8.54
N VAL A 81 -0.65 -11.36 -8.30
CA VAL A 81 0.05 -10.19 -7.76
C VAL A 81 0.05 -10.26 -6.24
N SER A 82 1.22 -10.42 -5.64
CA SER A 82 1.39 -10.39 -4.18
C SER A 82 1.28 -8.96 -3.66
N LEU A 83 0.33 -8.75 -2.75
CA LEU A 83 0.16 -7.54 -1.95
C LEU A 83 0.51 -7.81 -0.47
N ASN A 84 1.28 -8.88 -0.23
CA ASN A 84 1.64 -9.32 1.10
C ASN A 84 2.58 -8.32 1.79
N GLU A 85 2.44 -8.23 3.11
CA GLU A 85 3.34 -7.47 3.98
C GLU A 85 3.94 -8.41 5.00
N PRO A 86 5.26 -8.34 5.28
CA PRO A 86 5.96 -9.30 6.14
C PRO A 86 5.23 -9.62 7.45
N ARG A 87 4.73 -8.61 8.16
CA ARG A 87 4.01 -8.79 9.43
C ARG A 87 2.67 -9.50 9.28
N ARG A 88 1.92 -9.30 8.20
CA ARG A 88 0.66 -10.02 7.99
C ARG A 88 0.88 -11.48 7.62
N ILE A 89 1.96 -11.77 6.91
CA ILE A 89 2.37 -13.15 6.63
C ILE A 89 2.68 -13.87 7.96
N LYS A 90 3.37 -13.19 8.91
CA LYS A 90 3.56 -13.70 10.29
C LYS A 90 2.24 -14.01 11.01
N GLN A 91 1.17 -13.27 10.71
CA GLN A 91 -0.18 -13.50 11.25
C GLN A 91 -1.02 -14.49 10.42
N ALA A 92 -0.43 -15.19 9.45
CA ALA A 92 -1.15 -16.06 8.51
C ALA A 92 -2.28 -15.35 7.74
N LYS A 93 -2.07 -14.07 7.39
CA LYS A 93 -3.00 -13.25 6.61
C LYS A 93 -2.34 -12.81 5.31
N PHE A 94 -2.88 -13.27 4.19
CA PHE A 94 -2.38 -13.02 2.85
C PHE A 94 -3.34 -12.14 2.05
N GLU A 95 -2.81 -11.37 1.12
CA GLU A 95 -3.59 -10.53 0.21
C GLU A 95 -2.98 -10.59 -1.18
N TYR A 96 -3.77 -11.04 -2.15
CA TYR A 96 -3.36 -11.15 -3.55
C TYR A 96 -4.34 -10.41 -4.44
N LEU A 97 -3.84 -9.89 -5.56
CA LEU A 97 -4.63 -9.32 -6.63
C LEU A 97 -4.61 -10.28 -7.84
N LEU A 98 -5.79 -10.75 -8.21
CA LEU A 98 -6.08 -11.58 -9.36
C LEU A 98 -6.41 -10.67 -10.55
N ARG A 99 -5.58 -10.69 -11.57
CA ARG A 99 -5.76 -9.89 -12.79
C ARG A 99 -6.57 -10.69 -13.81
N ILE A 100 -7.68 -10.15 -14.28
CA ILE A 100 -8.43 -10.74 -15.40
C ILE A 100 -7.74 -10.33 -16.70
N ASP A 101 -6.95 -11.22 -17.28
CA ASP A 101 -6.12 -10.88 -18.43
C ASP A 101 -6.93 -10.54 -19.68
N ALA A 102 -8.05 -11.25 -19.90
CA ALA A 102 -8.93 -11.04 -21.06
C ALA A 102 -9.60 -9.65 -21.10
N LEU A 103 -9.63 -8.92 -19.98
CA LEU A 103 -10.15 -7.55 -19.89
C LEU A 103 -9.04 -6.51 -19.69
N SER A 104 -7.82 -6.94 -19.39
CA SER A 104 -6.71 -6.05 -19.08
C SER A 104 -6.00 -5.59 -20.35
N THR A 105 -5.48 -4.37 -20.35
CA THR A 105 -4.67 -3.86 -21.48
C THR A 105 -3.42 -4.71 -21.67
N SER A 106 -3.23 -5.25 -22.88
CA SER A 106 -1.95 -5.85 -23.28
C SER A 106 -1.04 -4.76 -23.82
N SER A 107 0.13 -4.61 -23.22
CA SER A 107 1.13 -3.61 -23.59
C SER A 107 1.94 -4.07 -24.81
N VAL A 108 1.32 -4.36 -25.97
CA VAL A 108 2.08 -4.54 -27.21
C VAL A 108 1.28 -4.12 -28.47
N GLY A 109 1.77 -3.07 -29.14
CA GLY A 109 1.64 -2.86 -30.59
C GLY A 109 0.48 -1.96 -31.07
N PRO A 110 0.72 -1.02 -32.01
CA PRO A 110 -0.32 -0.14 -32.56
C PRO A 110 -1.43 -0.87 -33.34
N GLU A 111 -1.23 -2.14 -33.72
CA GLU A 111 -2.22 -2.91 -34.51
C GLU A 111 -2.93 -4.03 -33.72
N GLN A 112 -2.50 -4.36 -32.50
CA GLN A 112 -3.14 -5.38 -31.63
C GLN A 112 -3.42 -4.91 -30.19
N GLY A 113 -2.94 -3.74 -29.78
CA GLY A 113 -3.04 -3.22 -28.41
C GLY A 113 -4.32 -2.42 -28.10
N ARG A 114 -5.44 -2.67 -28.78
CA ARG A 114 -6.70 -2.00 -28.41
C ARG A 114 -7.21 -2.54 -27.08
N SER A 115 -7.31 -1.66 -26.08
CA SER A 115 -7.94 -1.98 -24.81
C SER A 115 -9.35 -2.52 -25.04
N VAL A 116 -9.70 -3.65 -24.41
CA VAL A 116 -11.06 -4.21 -24.46
C VAL A 116 -12.05 -3.32 -23.71
N VAL A 117 -11.55 -2.50 -22.79
CA VAL A 117 -12.34 -1.61 -21.94
C VAL A 117 -11.91 -0.15 -22.09
N CYS A 118 -12.87 0.75 -22.14
CA CYS A 118 -12.68 2.18 -22.00
C CYS A 118 -13.03 2.61 -20.57
N VAL A 119 -12.25 3.53 -20.00
CA VAL A 119 -12.43 4.03 -18.64
C VAL A 119 -13.34 5.27 -18.68
N GLU A 120 -14.46 5.20 -17.95
CA GLU A 120 -15.32 6.35 -17.69
C GLU A 120 -15.12 6.81 -16.25
N GLU A 121 -14.56 8.00 -16.08
CA GLU A 121 -14.35 8.61 -14.76
C GLU A 121 -15.57 9.42 -14.32
N ASP A 122 -15.93 9.31 -13.04
CA ASP A 122 -17.03 10.05 -12.44
C ASP A 122 -16.49 11.09 -11.46
N ALA A 123 -16.57 12.37 -11.85
CA ALA A 123 -16.11 13.47 -11.01
C ALA A 123 -16.83 13.55 -9.66
N SER A 124 -18.04 12.98 -9.55
CA SER A 124 -18.79 12.93 -8.30
C SER A 124 -18.30 11.86 -7.33
N LEU A 125 -17.54 10.86 -7.81
CA LEU A 125 -17.05 9.72 -7.03
C LEU A 125 -15.56 9.47 -7.26
N PRO A 126 -14.69 10.40 -6.82
CA PRO A 126 -13.26 10.26 -6.99
C PRO A 126 -12.73 8.98 -6.32
N GLY A 127 -11.83 8.29 -7.01
CA GLY A 127 -11.29 6.98 -6.61
C GLY A 127 -12.10 5.78 -7.13
N PHE A 128 -13.19 6.02 -7.85
CA PHE A 128 -13.96 4.99 -8.57
C PHE A 128 -14.09 5.33 -10.05
N ILE A 129 -14.17 4.28 -10.87
CA ILE A 129 -14.32 4.36 -12.32
C ILE A 129 -15.36 3.36 -12.81
N ARG A 130 -15.94 3.61 -13.99
CA ARG A 130 -16.73 2.63 -14.73
C ARG A 130 -15.91 2.11 -15.91
N LEU A 131 -16.12 0.85 -16.27
CA LEU A 131 -15.43 0.22 -17.39
C LEU A 131 -16.47 -0.06 -18.47
N LYS A 132 -16.38 0.62 -19.61
CA LYS A 132 -17.24 0.36 -20.77
C LYS A 132 -16.53 -0.64 -21.68
N VAL A 133 -17.17 -1.77 -21.96
CA VAL A 133 -16.61 -2.77 -22.88
C VAL A 133 -16.79 -2.27 -24.31
N LEU A 134 -15.71 -2.26 -25.10
CA LEU A 134 -15.74 -1.85 -26.50
C LEU A 134 -16.27 -2.99 -27.40
N ASP A 135 -16.76 -2.65 -28.58
CA ASP A 135 -17.50 -3.57 -29.47
C ASP A 135 -16.77 -4.89 -29.76
N VAL A 136 -15.45 -4.87 -29.83
CA VAL A 136 -14.60 -6.07 -30.05
C VAL A 136 -14.77 -7.12 -28.92
N GLY A 137 -15.08 -6.69 -27.69
CA GLY A 137 -15.30 -7.57 -26.54
C GLY A 137 -16.75 -7.66 -26.05
N ALA A 138 -17.65 -6.83 -26.60
CA ALA A 138 -19.01 -6.66 -26.09
C ALA A 138 -19.86 -7.93 -26.17
N GLU A 139 -19.67 -8.77 -27.20
CA GLU A 139 -20.41 -10.04 -27.32
C GLU A 139 -20.01 -11.05 -26.27
N VAL A 140 -18.70 -11.16 -26.00
CA VAL A 140 -18.12 -12.15 -25.07
C VAL A 140 -18.49 -11.83 -23.61
N TRP A 141 -18.62 -10.55 -23.28
CA TRP A 141 -18.89 -10.06 -21.92
C TRP A 141 -20.32 -9.57 -21.70
N ARG A 142 -21.21 -9.75 -22.69
CA ARG A 142 -22.58 -9.23 -22.70
C ARG A 142 -23.37 -9.53 -21.42
N GLU A 143 -23.22 -10.75 -20.89
CA GLU A 143 -23.91 -11.21 -19.68
C GLU A 143 -23.46 -10.49 -18.39
N TYR A 144 -22.32 -9.80 -18.43
CA TYR A 144 -21.76 -9.02 -17.33
C TYR A 144 -21.90 -7.51 -17.53
N MET A 145 -22.63 -7.05 -18.53
CA MET A 145 -22.77 -5.63 -18.86
C MET A 145 -24.15 -5.10 -18.45
N ASP A 146 -24.23 -3.80 -18.16
CA ASP A 146 -25.49 -3.07 -18.08
C ASP A 146 -26.00 -2.64 -19.46
N VAL A 147 -27.16 -1.97 -19.50
CA VAL A 147 -27.77 -1.47 -20.75
C VAL A 147 -26.91 -0.43 -21.48
N ALA A 148 -25.98 0.23 -20.80
CA ALA A 148 -25.06 1.21 -21.37
C ALA A 148 -23.72 0.57 -21.82
N GLY A 149 -23.59 -0.75 -21.69
CA GLY A 149 -22.38 -1.49 -22.01
C GLY A 149 -21.29 -1.43 -20.94
N ARG A 150 -21.64 -1.03 -19.71
CA ARG A 150 -20.70 -0.92 -18.59
C ARG A 150 -20.61 -2.24 -17.84
N LEU A 151 -19.38 -2.65 -17.52
CA LEU A 151 -19.11 -3.90 -16.82
C LEU A 151 -19.60 -3.84 -15.37
N ARG A 152 -20.51 -4.74 -15.04
CA ARG A 152 -21.07 -4.94 -13.72
C ARG A 152 -20.14 -5.76 -12.84
N ARG A 153 -19.54 -5.09 -11.86
CA ARG A 153 -18.61 -5.64 -10.87
C ARG A 153 -19.19 -6.83 -10.12
N ASP A 154 -20.44 -6.72 -9.67
CA ASP A 154 -21.13 -7.73 -8.88
C ASP A 154 -21.30 -9.04 -9.66
N LEU A 155 -21.67 -8.97 -10.94
CA LEU A 155 -21.83 -10.16 -11.79
C LEU A 155 -20.48 -10.84 -12.08
N VAL A 156 -19.45 -10.07 -12.42
CA VAL A 156 -18.09 -10.59 -12.65
C VAL A 156 -17.54 -11.26 -11.38
N LYS A 157 -17.72 -10.62 -10.23
CA LYS A 157 -17.27 -11.14 -8.93
C LYS A 157 -18.02 -12.41 -8.52
N ALA A 158 -19.34 -12.44 -8.67
CA ALA A 158 -20.16 -13.61 -8.38
C ALA A 158 -19.81 -14.80 -9.28
N LYS A 159 -19.57 -14.55 -10.57
CA LYS A 159 -19.13 -15.59 -11.50
C LYS A 159 -17.78 -16.17 -11.10
N LEU A 160 -16.78 -15.32 -10.80
CA LEU A 160 -15.46 -15.81 -10.39
C LEU A 160 -15.55 -16.60 -9.08
N ALA A 161 -16.33 -16.13 -8.10
CA ALA A 161 -16.57 -16.88 -6.88
C ALA A 161 -17.16 -18.27 -7.18
N ASN A 162 -18.16 -18.36 -8.06
CA ASN A 162 -18.74 -19.64 -8.47
C ASN A 162 -17.73 -20.57 -9.18
N LEU A 163 -16.85 -20.01 -10.02
CA LEU A 163 -15.79 -20.78 -10.67
C LEU A 163 -14.78 -21.31 -9.65
N LEU A 164 -14.36 -20.49 -8.69
CA LEU A 164 -13.46 -20.90 -7.60
C LEU A 164 -14.11 -21.96 -6.71
N ALA A 165 -15.37 -21.78 -6.30
CA ALA A 165 -16.10 -22.80 -5.55
C ALA A 165 -16.23 -24.12 -6.31
N THR A 166 -16.43 -24.07 -7.63
CA THR A 166 -16.47 -25.26 -8.47
C THR A 166 -15.10 -25.92 -8.59
N ALA A 167 -14.03 -25.13 -8.70
CA ALA A 167 -12.65 -25.62 -8.70
C ALA A 167 -12.23 -26.24 -7.36
N ILE A 168 -12.75 -25.73 -6.23
CA ILE A 168 -12.56 -26.36 -4.90
C ILE A 168 -13.24 -27.74 -4.85
N LYS A 169 -14.44 -27.89 -5.45
CA LYS A 169 -15.20 -29.15 -5.45
C LYS A 169 -14.71 -30.18 -6.47
N ARG A 170 -14.21 -29.73 -7.62
CA ARG A 170 -13.64 -30.59 -8.66
C ARG A 170 -12.25 -31.03 -8.22
N ASP A 171 -12.22 -31.99 -7.32
CA ASP A 171 -11.04 -32.55 -6.68
C ASP A 171 -10.17 -33.42 -7.62
N VAL A 172 -10.30 -33.24 -8.94
CA VAL A 172 -9.64 -34.04 -9.98
C VAL A 172 -8.79 -33.09 -10.84
N GLY A 173 -7.63 -32.70 -10.31
CA GLY A 173 -6.57 -32.07 -11.10
C GLY A 173 -5.70 -33.14 -11.74
N ASP A 174 -5.39 -32.98 -13.03
CA ASP A 174 -4.40 -33.81 -13.72
C ASP A 174 -3.03 -33.62 -13.01
N PRO A 175 -2.28 -34.67 -12.63
CA PRO A 175 -0.95 -34.54 -12.05
C PRO A 175 0.04 -33.74 -12.91
N ALA A 176 -0.20 -33.60 -14.22
CA ALA A 176 0.55 -32.69 -15.08
C ALA A 176 0.29 -31.20 -14.77
N ASP A 177 -0.93 -30.86 -14.32
CA ASP A 177 -1.31 -29.49 -13.99
C ASP A 177 -0.71 -29.00 -12.67
N ASP A 178 -0.51 -29.91 -11.70
CA ASP A 178 0.11 -29.61 -10.41
C ASP A 178 1.61 -29.25 -10.53
N ARG A 179 2.27 -29.60 -11.64
CA ARG A 179 3.69 -29.25 -11.92
C ARG A 179 3.85 -27.83 -12.43
N ILE A 180 2.90 -27.33 -13.22
CA ILE A 180 2.98 -25.98 -13.81
C ILE A 180 2.64 -24.90 -12.76
N CYS A 181 1.77 -25.21 -11.79
CA CYS A 181 1.42 -24.35 -10.65
C CYS A 181 2.56 -24.20 -9.60
N VAL A 182 3.80 -24.48 -9.99
CA VAL A 182 5.02 -24.39 -9.17
C VAL A 182 6.12 -23.63 -9.93
N SER A 183 5.80 -23.05 -11.10
CA SER A 183 6.78 -22.36 -11.94
C SER A 183 7.18 -21.04 -11.29
N PRO A 184 8.47 -20.83 -10.92
CA PRO A 184 8.93 -19.56 -10.39
C PRO A 184 8.62 -18.41 -11.36
N GLY A 185 8.15 -17.28 -10.81
CA GLY A 185 7.83 -16.08 -11.60
C GLY A 185 6.35 -15.88 -11.94
N GLN A 186 5.45 -16.78 -11.50
CA GLN A 186 4.00 -16.57 -11.63
C GLN A 186 3.39 -15.78 -10.47
N VAL A 187 3.98 -15.85 -9.27
CA VAL A 187 3.65 -14.92 -8.17
C VAL A 187 4.71 -13.83 -8.15
N VAL A 188 4.27 -12.58 -8.29
CA VAL A 188 5.17 -11.41 -8.38
C VAL A 188 4.56 -10.25 -7.61
N ASP A 189 5.40 -9.36 -7.10
CA ASP A 189 4.91 -8.08 -6.59
C ASP A 189 4.46 -7.15 -7.75
N ALA A 190 3.70 -6.12 -7.41
CA ALA A 190 3.10 -5.23 -8.39
C ALA A 190 4.11 -4.41 -9.22
N GLU A 191 5.27 -4.03 -8.65
CA GLU A 191 6.31 -3.32 -9.39
C GLU A 191 6.99 -4.25 -10.39
N THR A 192 7.33 -5.46 -9.96
CA THR A 192 7.92 -6.47 -10.84
C THR A 192 6.98 -6.81 -12.00
N LEU A 193 5.68 -6.98 -11.75
CA LEU A 193 4.71 -7.22 -12.80
C LEU A 193 4.63 -6.06 -13.81
N ASP A 194 4.63 -4.81 -13.35
CA ASP A 194 4.61 -3.64 -14.23
C ASP A 194 5.81 -3.64 -15.21
N LYS A 195 7.00 -4.03 -14.73
CA LYS A 195 8.19 -4.19 -15.56
C LYS A 195 8.05 -5.35 -16.57
N ILE A 196 7.52 -6.49 -16.14
CA ILE A 196 7.31 -7.66 -17.00
C ILE A 196 6.29 -7.36 -18.12
N LEU A 197 5.19 -6.68 -17.79
CA LEU A 197 4.14 -6.37 -18.77
C LEU A 197 4.60 -5.36 -19.83
N LYS A 198 5.56 -4.49 -19.50
CA LYS A 198 6.20 -3.57 -20.46
C LYS A 198 7.14 -4.27 -21.45
N GLN A 199 7.55 -5.52 -21.18
CA GLN A 199 8.34 -6.32 -22.10
C GLN A 199 7.42 -7.00 -23.14
N PRO A 200 7.92 -7.24 -24.38
CA PRO A 200 7.20 -8.04 -25.37
C PRO A 200 6.88 -9.45 -24.87
N ASP A 201 5.74 -10.01 -25.30
CA ASP A 201 5.27 -11.33 -24.87
C ASP A 201 6.32 -12.44 -25.06
N HIS A 202 7.08 -12.39 -26.15
CA HIS A 202 8.12 -13.38 -26.47
C HIS A 202 9.35 -13.31 -25.54
N SER A 203 9.49 -12.24 -24.74
CA SER A 203 10.58 -12.09 -23.76
C SER A 203 10.18 -12.58 -22.36
N ARG A 204 8.91 -12.91 -22.14
CA ARG A 204 8.39 -13.36 -20.85
C ARG A 204 8.63 -14.87 -20.69
N ILE A 205 9.85 -15.22 -20.29
CA ILE A 205 10.25 -16.61 -20.06
C ILE A 205 10.01 -16.95 -18.60
N PHE A 206 9.27 -18.02 -18.34
CA PHE A 206 9.07 -18.56 -17.01
C PHE A 206 10.00 -19.75 -16.81
N TYR A 207 10.65 -19.82 -15.64
CA TYR A 207 11.38 -21.02 -15.27
C TYR A 207 10.38 -22.16 -15.12
N GLY A 208 10.68 -23.31 -15.74
CA GLY A 208 9.88 -24.52 -15.58
C GLY A 208 9.82 -24.96 -14.11
N PRO A 209 8.99 -25.98 -13.79
CA PRO A 209 8.86 -26.47 -12.43
C PRO A 209 10.23 -26.75 -11.83
N ALA A 210 10.57 -26.08 -10.73
CA ALA A 210 11.73 -26.48 -9.95
C ALA A 210 11.45 -27.89 -9.42
N VAL A 211 12.32 -28.85 -9.77
CA VAL A 211 12.28 -30.19 -9.18
C VAL A 211 12.67 -30.02 -7.72
N SER A 212 11.69 -29.82 -6.83
CA SER A 212 11.98 -29.73 -5.41
C SER A 212 12.36 -31.12 -4.90
N ASP A 213 13.56 -31.25 -4.34
CA ASP A 213 13.97 -32.40 -3.53
C ASP A 213 13.11 -32.42 -2.25
N GLY A 214 11.96 -33.09 -2.32
CA GLY A 214 11.07 -33.31 -1.19
C GLY A 214 9.59 -33.19 -1.54
N SER A 215 8.77 -34.08 -0.97
CA SER A 215 7.32 -33.99 -1.03
C SER A 215 6.84 -32.79 -0.22
N LEU A 216 6.68 -31.63 -0.85
CA LEU A 216 5.87 -30.55 -0.27
C LEU A 216 4.47 -31.12 0.01
N PRO A 217 3.89 -30.90 1.20
CA PRO A 217 2.60 -31.47 1.57
C PRO A 217 1.57 -31.16 0.48
N GLU A 218 0.90 -32.19 -0.01
CA GLU A 218 -0.08 -32.01 -1.08
C GLU A 218 -1.18 -31.06 -0.59
N PRO A 219 -1.58 -30.06 -1.39
CA PRO A 219 -2.65 -29.13 -1.01
C PRO A 219 -4.02 -29.81 -0.81
N ARG A 220 -4.12 -31.12 -1.07
CA ARG A 220 -5.32 -31.96 -1.12
C ARG A 220 -6.00 -32.17 0.24
N ASN A 221 -5.32 -31.95 1.36
CA ASN A 221 -5.87 -32.21 2.70
C ASN A 221 -6.43 -30.96 3.40
N HIS A 222 -6.39 -29.78 2.77
CA HIS A 222 -6.74 -28.53 3.45
C HIS A 222 -8.22 -28.18 3.29
N ARG A 223 -8.88 -27.88 4.41
CA ARG A 223 -10.27 -27.38 4.40
C ARG A 223 -10.28 -25.93 3.94
N VAL A 224 -10.90 -25.67 2.79
CA VAL A 224 -11.04 -24.31 2.23
C VAL A 224 -12.50 -23.86 2.36
N ALA A 225 -12.73 -22.80 3.14
CA ALA A 225 -14.00 -22.10 3.18
C ALA A 225 -13.88 -20.78 2.42
N MET A 226 -14.89 -20.46 1.61
CA MET A 226 -14.92 -19.24 0.80
C MET A 226 -16.06 -18.34 1.26
N ILE A 227 -15.75 -17.07 1.48
CA ILE A 227 -16.70 -16.02 1.89
C ILE A 227 -16.56 -14.86 0.91
N GLU A 228 -17.66 -14.47 0.29
CA GLU A 228 -17.69 -13.25 -0.51
C GLU A 228 -17.78 -12.04 0.44
N ASP A 229 -16.80 -11.12 0.36
CA ASP A 229 -16.75 -9.89 1.15
C ASP A 229 -16.87 -8.68 0.22
N SER A 230 -17.37 -7.56 0.74
CA SER A 230 -17.34 -6.22 0.11
C SER A 230 -15.99 -5.85 -0.54
N GLY A 231 -14.89 -6.35 0.03
CA GLY A 231 -13.53 -6.07 -0.40
C GLY A 231 -12.92 -7.11 -1.34
N GLY A 232 -13.61 -8.19 -1.71
CA GLY A 232 -13.06 -9.28 -2.54
C GLY A 232 -13.61 -10.66 -2.20
N ILE A 233 -12.83 -11.70 -2.44
CA ILE A 233 -13.14 -13.09 -2.03
C ILE A 233 -12.18 -13.47 -0.90
N LEU A 234 -12.72 -13.86 0.25
CA LEU A 234 -11.93 -14.33 1.40
C LEU A 234 -11.92 -15.86 1.43
N LEU A 235 -10.75 -16.46 1.42
CA LEU A 235 -10.53 -17.88 1.64
C LEU A 235 -10.01 -18.08 3.07
N ARG A 236 -10.61 -19.00 3.81
CA ARG A 236 -10.08 -19.50 5.08
C ARG A 236 -9.59 -20.92 4.84
N ILE A 237 -8.31 -21.14 5.07
CA ILE A 237 -7.62 -22.39 4.78
C ILE A 237 -7.18 -23.00 6.12
N GLY A 238 -7.72 -24.16 6.47
CA GLY A 238 -7.21 -24.94 7.60
C GLY A 238 -5.93 -25.66 7.17
N LEU A 239 -4.80 -25.34 7.83
CA LEU A 239 -3.53 -26.02 7.61
C LEU A 239 -3.26 -27.03 8.72
N ASP A 240 -3.37 -28.32 8.40
CA ASP A 240 -3.05 -29.39 9.35
C ASP A 240 -1.53 -29.46 9.58
N GLY A 241 -1.10 -29.51 10.84
CA GLY A 241 0.32 -29.65 11.23
C GLY A 241 1.09 -28.34 11.50
N PHE A 242 0.47 -27.16 11.29
CA PHE A 242 1.05 -25.87 11.68
C PHE A 242 0.34 -25.30 12.92
N LYS A 243 1.08 -24.58 13.78
CA LYS A 243 0.50 -23.91 14.96
C LYS A 243 -0.59 -22.88 14.59
N ALA A 244 -0.57 -22.34 13.37
CA ALA A 244 -1.64 -21.51 12.82
C ALA A 244 -2.79 -22.40 12.32
N HIS A 245 -3.89 -22.47 13.09
CA HIS A 245 -5.00 -23.37 12.78
C HIS A 245 -5.83 -22.91 11.57
N GLU A 246 -5.78 -21.63 11.22
CA GLU A 246 -6.48 -21.07 10.06
C GLU A 246 -5.67 -19.94 9.42
N VAL A 247 -5.55 -20.01 8.09
CA VAL A 247 -4.93 -18.98 7.25
C VAL A 247 -6.03 -18.19 6.55
N GLU A 248 -5.95 -16.86 6.58
CA GLU A 248 -6.86 -15.98 5.85
C GLU A 248 -6.21 -15.46 4.57
N VAL A 249 -6.80 -15.73 3.41
CA VAL A 249 -6.32 -15.25 2.11
C VAL A 249 -7.39 -14.37 1.48
N ARG A 250 -7.06 -13.10 1.24
CA ARG A 250 -7.94 -12.16 0.55
C ARG A 250 -7.54 -12.08 -0.93
N LEU A 251 -8.44 -12.45 -1.82
CA LEU A 251 -8.31 -12.29 -3.26
C LEU A 251 -9.07 -11.04 -3.72
N LEU A 252 -8.32 -10.07 -4.23
CA LEU A 252 -8.86 -8.90 -4.92
C LEU A 252 -8.98 -9.20 -6.40
N ILE A 253 -10.12 -8.92 -7.02
CA ILE A 253 -10.29 -9.09 -8.46
C ILE A 253 -10.00 -7.76 -9.12
N GLY A 254 -9.09 -7.74 -10.10
CA GLY A 254 -8.66 -6.52 -10.77
C GLY A 254 -8.62 -6.65 -12.28
N ILE A 255 -8.87 -5.54 -12.95
CA ILE A 255 -8.63 -5.37 -14.38
C ILE A 255 -7.51 -4.34 -14.51
N GLY A 256 -6.41 -4.73 -15.14
CA GLY A 256 -5.24 -3.87 -15.33
C GLY A 256 -5.48 -2.89 -16.47
N VAL A 257 -5.26 -1.60 -16.20
CA VAL A 257 -5.37 -0.52 -17.16
C VAL A 257 -4.04 0.23 -17.19
N SER A 258 -3.46 0.40 -18.38
CA SER A 258 -2.15 1.04 -18.55
C SER A 258 -2.15 2.54 -18.27
N SER A 259 -3.30 3.21 -18.31
CA SER A 259 -3.43 4.64 -18.07
C SER A 259 -3.59 4.98 -16.58
N TRP A 260 -3.20 6.20 -16.23
CA TRP A 260 -3.55 6.82 -14.94
C TRP A 260 -4.91 7.52 -15.03
N PRO A 261 -5.64 7.67 -13.90
CA PRO A 261 -6.87 8.44 -13.90
C PRO A 261 -6.59 9.93 -14.12
N SER A 262 -7.33 10.51 -15.07
CA SER A 262 -7.27 11.92 -15.48
C SER A 262 -7.69 12.90 -14.37
N LEU A 263 -8.53 12.46 -13.43
CA LEU A 263 -8.94 13.27 -12.28
C LEU A 263 -7.89 13.37 -11.16
N THR A 264 -6.73 12.73 -11.32
CA THR A 264 -5.61 12.82 -10.38
C THR A 264 -4.74 14.05 -10.66
N ASP A 265 -4.18 14.68 -9.62
CA ASP A 265 -3.18 15.74 -9.78
C ASP A 265 -1.74 15.22 -9.66
N TYR A 266 -1.58 13.90 -9.60
CA TYR A 266 -0.30 13.22 -9.53
C TYR A 266 0.09 12.72 -10.93
N PRO A 267 1.36 12.86 -11.35
CA PRO A 267 2.50 13.45 -10.63
C PRO A 267 2.59 14.98 -10.83
N GLN A 268 1.65 15.61 -11.54
CA GLN A 268 1.75 17.01 -11.99
C GLN A 268 2.01 18.02 -10.86
N ARG A 269 1.51 17.76 -9.64
CA ARG A 269 1.77 18.61 -8.48
C ARG A 269 3.21 18.57 -7.97
N ILE A 270 3.99 17.56 -8.34
CA ILE A 270 5.37 17.37 -7.88
C ILE A 270 6.30 18.23 -8.75
N PRO A 271 6.98 19.23 -8.18
CA PRO A 271 7.88 20.08 -8.95
C PRO A 271 9.08 19.28 -9.49
N LEU A 272 9.56 19.63 -10.69
CA LEU A 272 10.72 18.95 -11.31
C LEU A 272 12.02 19.10 -10.49
N TYR A 273 12.09 20.13 -9.66
CA TYR A 273 13.21 20.38 -8.76
C TYR A 273 13.05 19.71 -7.38
N HIS A 274 12.03 18.85 -7.21
CA HIS A 274 11.89 18.00 -6.04
C HIS A 274 13.02 16.94 -6.01
N CYS A 275 13.61 16.66 -4.84
CA CYS A 275 14.68 15.66 -4.71
C CYS A 275 14.26 14.27 -5.24
N ASP A 276 13.01 13.89 -4.98
CA ASP A 276 12.41 12.62 -5.42
C ASP A 276 11.61 12.75 -6.73
N ALA A 277 11.81 13.80 -7.54
CA ALA A 277 11.06 13.97 -8.79
C ALA A 277 11.13 12.72 -9.68
N LEU A 278 12.33 12.15 -9.86
CA LEU A 278 12.53 10.93 -10.65
C LEU A 278 11.69 9.76 -10.12
N LEU A 279 11.59 9.59 -8.80
CA LEU A 279 10.73 8.58 -8.18
C LEU A 279 9.27 8.80 -8.56
N HIS A 280 8.76 10.01 -8.39
CA HIS A 280 7.36 10.34 -8.65
C HIS A 280 6.97 10.15 -10.12
N TYR A 281 7.82 10.60 -11.05
CA TYR A 281 7.59 10.40 -12.48
C TYR A 281 7.75 8.94 -12.90
N THR A 282 8.60 8.15 -12.24
CA THR A 282 8.70 6.70 -12.48
C THR A 282 7.45 5.97 -11.97
N ALA A 283 6.98 6.30 -10.78
CA ALA A 283 5.76 5.73 -10.21
C ALA A 283 4.51 6.08 -11.05
N ALA A 284 4.45 7.30 -11.59
CA ALA A 284 3.39 7.74 -12.51
C ALA A 284 3.38 7.01 -13.86
N GLN A 285 4.45 6.32 -14.23
CA GLN A 285 4.48 5.50 -15.44
C GLN A 285 3.96 4.08 -15.21
N SER A 286 3.60 3.69 -13.99
CA SER A 286 2.99 2.38 -13.74
C SER A 286 1.51 2.40 -14.15
N GLY A 287 0.91 1.27 -14.46
CA GLY A 287 -0.55 1.20 -14.68
C GLY A 287 -1.38 1.37 -13.40
N MET A 288 -2.70 1.41 -13.56
CA MET A 288 -3.68 1.25 -12.48
C MET A 288 -4.43 -0.08 -12.59
N TYR A 289 -5.15 -0.43 -11.52
CA TYR A 289 -6.08 -1.55 -11.50
C TYR A 289 -7.47 -1.07 -11.11
N ALA A 290 -8.45 -1.43 -11.91
CA ALA A 290 -9.87 -1.33 -11.58
C ALA A 290 -10.25 -2.55 -10.74
N VAL A 291 -10.35 -2.39 -9.43
CA VAL A 291 -10.58 -3.47 -8.48
C VAL A 291 -12.07 -3.62 -8.18
N ALA A 292 -12.54 -4.85 -8.05
CA ALA A 292 -13.92 -5.22 -7.77
C ALA A 292 -14.35 -4.90 -6.32
N VAL A 293 -14.19 -3.64 -5.91
CA VAL A 293 -14.69 -3.07 -4.66
C VAL A 293 -15.59 -1.89 -5.00
N GLY A 294 -16.79 -1.88 -4.44
CA GLY A 294 -17.74 -0.76 -4.61
C GLY A 294 -17.55 0.34 -3.58
N PRO A 295 -18.16 1.52 -3.80
CA PRO A 295 -18.21 2.56 -2.78
C PRO A 295 -19.01 2.09 -1.57
N TYR A 296 -18.87 2.75 -0.42
CA TYR A 296 -19.64 2.43 0.80
C TYR A 296 -21.14 2.67 0.59
N CYS A 297 -21.99 2.04 1.41
CA CYS A 297 -23.45 2.03 1.17
C CYS A 297 -24.12 3.41 1.18
N GLY A 298 -23.55 4.40 1.88
CA GLY A 298 -24.07 5.76 1.93
C GLY A 298 -23.59 6.69 0.81
N ALA A 299 -22.75 6.22 -0.12
CA ALA A 299 -22.25 7.05 -1.22
C ALA A 299 -23.38 7.28 -2.25
N ARG A 300 -23.65 8.54 -2.57
CA ARG A 300 -24.57 8.92 -3.65
C ARG A 300 -23.93 8.56 -4.98
N CYS A 301 -24.46 7.56 -5.66
CA CYS A 301 -23.90 7.07 -6.90
C CYS A 301 -24.96 6.48 -7.82
N GLU A 302 -24.83 6.75 -9.12
CA GLU A 302 -25.66 6.10 -10.14
C GLU A 302 -25.11 4.70 -10.42
N ASN A 303 -25.99 3.70 -10.38
CA ASN A 303 -25.69 2.30 -10.68
C ASN A 303 -24.40 1.77 -9.99
N ARG A 304 -24.44 1.65 -8.65
CA ARG A 304 -23.33 1.20 -7.79
C ARG A 304 -22.64 -0.09 -8.23
N ALA A 305 -23.36 -0.97 -8.93
CA ALA A 305 -22.85 -2.24 -9.43
C ALA A 305 -21.78 -2.07 -10.51
N THR A 306 -21.76 -0.96 -11.24
CA THR A 306 -20.81 -0.68 -12.34
C THR A 306 -19.53 0.02 -11.90
N LEU A 307 -19.44 0.43 -10.63
CA LEU A 307 -18.29 1.17 -10.12
C LEU A 307 -17.18 0.24 -9.64
N TRP A 308 -15.96 0.50 -10.10
CA TRP A 308 -14.74 -0.22 -9.75
C TRP A 308 -13.80 0.72 -9.00
N ARG A 309 -13.17 0.25 -7.93
CA ARG A 309 -12.23 1.06 -7.14
C ARG A 309 -10.89 1.13 -7.84
N VAL A 310 -10.35 2.32 -8.00
CA VAL A 310 -9.00 2.52 -8.52
C VAL A 310 -7.97 2.13 -7.46
N ARG A 311 -6.99 1.30 -7.84
CA ARG A 311 -5.76 1.07 -7.06
C ARG A 311 -4.54 1.20 -7.96
N VAL A 312 -3.44 1.68 -7.40
CA VAL A 312 -2.14 1.83 -8.10
C VAL A 312 -1.05 1.06 -7.35
N PRO A 313 -1.19 -0.27 -7.18
CA PRO A 313 -0.31 -1.06 -6.31
C PRO A 313 1.17 -1.01 -6.74
N ALA A 314 1.45 -0.88 -8.04
CA ALA A 314 2.81 -0.74 -8.55
C ALA A 314 3.44 0.59 -8.10
N ALA A 315 2.77 1.72 -8.29
CA ALA A 315 3.21 3.03 -7.78
C ALA A 315 3.42 3.01 -6.26
N GLU A 316 2.48 2.40 -5.51
CA GLU A 316 2.62 2.25 -4.06
C GLU A 316 3.85 1.44 -3.66
N LYS A 317 4.16 0.39 -4.41
CA LYS A 317 5.30 -0.50 -4.19
C LYS A 317 6.63 0.21 -4.50
N ILE A 318 6.72 0.86 -5.67
CA ILE A 318 7.87 1.68 -6.10
C ILE A 318 8.21 2.72 -5.03
N MET A 319 7.19 3.45 -4.53
CA MET A 319 7.41 4.44 -3.48
C MET A 319 7.86 3.81 -2.15
N SER A 320 7.30 2.67 -1.76
CA SER A 320 7.65 2.00 -0.50
C SER A 320 9.05 1.38 -0.48
N GLN A 321 9.62 1.07 -1.65
CA GLN A 321 10.93 0.41 -1.79
C GLN A 321 12.04 1.38 -2.18
N HIS A 322 11.73 2.67 -2.34
CA HIS A 322 12.69 3.65 -2.82
C HIS A 322 13.81 3.94 -1.80
N TYR A 323 13.45 4.11 -0.53
CA TYR A 323 14.40 4.48 0.52
C TYR A 323 15.05 3.23 1.15
N ALA A 324 16.27 3.40 1.67
CA ALA A 324 17.00 2.34 2.36
C ALA A 324 16.27 1.88 3.64
N ALA A 325 16.44 0.61 4.02
CA ALA A 325 15.68 -0.02 5.11
C ALA A 325 15.93 0.61 6.50
N ASP A 326 17.11 1.20 6.69
CA ASP A 326 17.59 1.90 7.88
C ASP A 326 17.31 3.42 7.86
N SER A 327 16.79 3.93 6.75
CA SER A 327 16.48 5.35 6.61
C SER A 327 15.26 5.76 7.46
N VAL A 328 15.28 7.01 7.93
CA VAL A 328 14.20 7.57 8.76
C VAL A 328 12.81 7.52 8.10
N PRO A 329 12.66 7.75 6.77
CA PRO A 329 11.40 7.50 6.08
C PRO A 329 10.82 6.10 6.33
N VAL A 330 11.61 5.06 6.09
CA VAL A 330 11.19 3.65 6.23
C VAL A 330 10.95 3.27 7.68
N LEU A 331 11.82 3.72 8.59
CA LEU A 331 11.65 3.51 10.02
C LEU A 331 10.37 4.19 10.53
N THR A 332 10.04 5.39 10.05
CA THR A 332 8.81 6.09 10.42
C THR A 332 7.58 5.30 10.01
N GLU A 333 7.52 4.81 8.77
CA GLU A 333 6.41 3.94 8.34
C GLU A 333 6.32 2.67 9.20
N SER A 334 7.46 2.03 9.48
CA SER A 334 7.53 0.79 10.26
C SER A 334 7.05 0.96 11.70
N VAL A 335 7.42 2.07 12.34
CA VAL A 335 6.96 2.46 13.68
C VAL A 335 5.47 2.77 13.68
N LEU A 336 4.98 3.56 12.73
CA LEU A 336 3.55 3.88 12.63
C LEU A 336 2.70 2.62 12.45
N LEU A 337 3.14 1.68 11.62
CA LEU A 337 2.48 0.40 11.45
C LEU A 337 2.54 -0.43 12.74
N GLU A 338 3.65 -0.40 13.49
CA GLU A 338 3.75 -1.11 14.77
C GLU A 338 2.79 -0.56 15.82
N ILE A 339 2.71 0.76 15.92
CA ILE A 339 1.75 1.44 16.80
C ILE A 339 0.32 1.05 16.42
N LEU A 340 0.00 0.97 15.13
CA LEU A 340 -1.30 0.50 14.67
C LEU A 340 -1.59 -0.92 15.13
N TYR A 341 -0.63 -1.84 15.00
CA TYR A 341 -0.81 -3.24 15.42
C TYR A 341 -1.02 -3.35 16.92
N GLN A 342 -0.23 -2.63 17.72
CA GLN A 342 -0.39 -2.58 19.18
C GLN A 342 -1.78 -2.10 19.60
N LEU A 343 -2.22 -0.96 19.04
CA LEU A 343 -3.51 -0.34 19.38
C LEU A 343 -4.72 -1.09 18.80
N ARG A 344 -4.54 -1.89 17.76
CA ARG A 344 -5.62 -2.66 17.13
C ARG A 344 -5.78 -4.07 17.70
N GLU A 345 -4.67 -4.77 17.91
CA GLU A 345 -4.70 -6.19 18.26
C GLU A 345 -4.63 -6.41 19.77
N GLY A 346 -4.35 -5.37 20.55
CA GLY A 346 -4.33 -5.42 22.01
C GLY A 346 -3.20 -6.29 22.55
N HIS A 347 -2.09 -6.41 21.79
CA HIS A 347 -0.84 -6.92 22.33
C HIS A 347 -0.44 -6.07 23.55
N THR A 348 0.26 -6.67 24.51
CA THR A 348 0.79 -5.96 25.68
C THR A 348 1.53 -4.73 25.19
N LEU A 349 0.91 -3.57 25.35
CA LEU A 349 1.59 -2.31 25.10
C LEU A 349 2.85 -2.35 25.97
N ASN A 350 4.02 -2.19 25.37
CA ASN A 350 5.26 -1.88 26.09
C ASN A 350 5.05 -0.67 27.04
N LEU A 351 3.99 0.09 26.77
CA LEU A 351 3.44 1.15 27.58
C LEU A 351 2.14 0.70 28.30
N SER A 352 2.25 0.13 29.51
CA SER A 352 1.06 -0.12 30.36
C SER A 352 0.15 1.12 30.47
N MET A 353 -1.00 1.05 29.80
CA MET A 353 -2.05 2.04 29.84
C MET A 353 -2.93 1.76 31.06
N ARG A 354 -2.68 2.45 32.18
CA ARG A 354 -3.61 2.45 33.32
C ARG A 354 -4.83 3.31 32.94
N SER A 355 -5.87 2.70 32.41
CA SER A 355 -7.17 3.36 32.30
C SER A 355 -7.68 3.69 33.71
N LYS A 356 -7.78 4.99 34.03
CA LYS A 356 -8.37 5.51 35.28
C LYS A 356 -9.91 5.47 35.27
N VAL A 357 -10.53 4.63 34.45
CA VAL A 357 -11.99 4.49 34.42
C VAL A 357 -12.38 3.20 35.14
N THR A 358 -12.62 3.32 36.44
CA THR A 358 -13.46 2.40 37.23
C THR A 358 -14.88 2.39 36.65
N ARG A 359 -15.09 1.66 35.56
CA ARG A 359 -16.45 1.26 35.14
C ARG A 359 -16.85 0.04 35.97
N LYS A 360 -17.65 0.29 37.00
CA LYS A 360 -18.46 -0.74 37.66
C LYS A 360 -19.32 -1.42 36.58
N ASN A 361 -19.21 -2.73 36.50
CA ASN A 361 -20.04 -3.69 35.76
C ASN A 361 -19.81 -3.77 34.23
N GLY A 362 -19.37 -4.95 33.79
CA GLY A 362 -19.43 -5.41 32.40
C GLY A 362 -18.07 -5.48 31.72
N SER A 363 -17.70 -6.67 31.25
CA SER A 363 -16.47 -7.04 30.55
C SER A 363 -15.89 -5.93 29.65
N SER A 364 -14.81 -5.27 30.10
CA SER A 364 -14.10 -4.27 29.30
C SER A 364 -13.22 -4.97 28.27
N SER A 365 -13.72 -5.19 27.06
CA SER A 365 -12.84 -5.36 25.92
C SER A 365 -11.95 -4.09 25.83
N PRO A 366 -10.63 -4.22 25.62
CA PRO A 366 -9.78 -3.04 25.44
C PRO A 366 -10.31 -2.22 24.25
N ASP A 367 -10.36 -0.89 24.40
CA ASP A 367 -10.65 0.00 23.27
C ASP A 367 -9.58 -0.24 22.20
N ARG A 368 -10.02 -0.67 21.01
CA ARG A 368 -9.17 -1.05 19.87
C ARG A 368 -9.48 -0.15 18.69
N LEU A 369 -8.45 0.21 17.93
CA LEU A 369 -8.64 1.00 16.70
C LEU A 369 -9.50 0.28 15.67
N ARG A 370 -10.63 0.89 15.33
CA ARG A 370 -11.63 0.33 14.39
C ARG A 370 -11.49 0.92 12.99
N VAL A 371 -11.26 2.22 12.89
CA VAL A 371 -11.31 3.01 11.65
C VAL A 371 -9.94 3.09 10.99
N VAL A 372 -8.90 3.41 11.76
CA VAL A 372 -7.55 3.69 11.23
C VAL A 372 -6.99 2.49 10.47
N SER A 373 -6.83 2.56 9.16
CA SER A 373 -6.27 1.47 8.35
C SER A 373 -4.80 1.71 8.02
N ARG A 374 -4.09 0.65 7.59
CA ARG A 374 -2.72 0.76 7.07
C ARG A 374 -2.62 1.78 5.93
N HIS A 375 -3.63 1.79 5.06
CA HIS A 375 -3.70 2.73 3.94
C HIS A 375 -3.85 4.19 4.41
N ILE A 376 -4.62 4.44 5.48
CA ILE A 376 -4.74 5.76 6.10
C ILE A 376 -3.37 6.22 6.63
N LEU A 377 -2.67 5.37 7.38
CA LEU A 377 -1.33 5.70 7.89
C LEU A 377 -0.32 5.96 6.78
N ARG A 378 -0.27 5.10 5.77
CA ARG A 378 0.58 5.31 4.59
C ARG A 378 0.25 6.60 3.86
N THR A 379 -1.02 6.99 3.81
CA THR A 379 -1.44 8.26 3.20
C THR A 379 -0.89 9.44 3.98
N VAL A 380 -0.99 9.44 5.32
CA VAL A 380 -0.38 10.47 6.18
C VAL A 380 1.13 10.54 5.97
N HIS A 381 1.81 9.39 5.98
CA HIS A 381 3.26 9.30 5.79
C HIS A 381 3.72 9.80 4.41
N ARG A 382 3.02 9.44 3.32
CA ARG A 382 3.35 9.95 1.99
C ARG A 382 3.18 11.46 1.89
N TRP A 383 2.13 12.01 2.50
CA TRP A 383 1.98 13.46 2.59
C TRP A 383 3.06 14.11 3.46
N SER A 384 3.61 13.44 4.48
CA SER A 384 4.73 13.97 5.26
C SER A 384 6.03 14.00 4.47
N LEU A 385 6.26 13.03 3.58
CA LEU A 385 7.45 13.00 2.70
C LEU A 385 7.42 14.11 1.65
N GLU A 386 6.22 14.53 1.22
CA GLU A 386 6.04 15.65 0.27
C GLU A 386 6.10 17.03 0.97
N ARG A 387 6.07 17.08 2.31
CA ARG A 387 6.04 18.33 3.08
C ARG A 387 7.45 18.86 3.31
N ALA A 388 7.59 20.20 3.26
CA ALA A 388 8.81 21.01 3.45
C ALA A 388 9.50 21.56 2.19
N GLY A 389 8.77 21.65 1.08
CA GLY A 389 9.25 22.30 -0.15
C GLY A 389 10.00 21.32 -1.04
N PRO A 390 10.96 21.77 -1.88
CA PRO A 390 11.57 20.89 -2.88
C PRO A 390 12.57 19.87 -2.36
N ASP A 391 13.11 20.08 -1.16
CA ASP A 391 14.06 19.13 -0.55
C ASP A 391 13.57 18.74 0.85
N PRO A 392 12.48 17.97 0.92
CA PRO A 392 11.89 17.56 2.18
C PRO A 392 12.85 16.69 3.01
N LEU A 393 13.73 15.93 2.34
CA LEU A 393 14.65 14.96 2.93
C LEU A 393 15.72 15.59 3.84
N THR A 394 16.01 16.88 3.68
CA THR A 394 16.89 17.62 4.62
C THR A 394 16.45 17.51 6.08
N SER A 395 15.15 17.34 6.33
CA SER A 395 14.56 17.22 7.67
C SER A 395 14.50 15.78 8.20
N TRP A 396 14.94 14.79 7.42
CA TRP A 396 14.87 13.34 7.75
C TRP A 396 16.23 12.80 8.19
N ALA A 397 16.84 13.45 9.19
CA ALA A 397 18.10 13.02 9.80
C ALA A 397 17.88 11.91 10.85
N PRO A 398 18.87 11.03 11.14
CA PRO A 398 18.72 9.86 12.03
C PRO A 398 18.13 10.16 13.43
N ASP A 399 18.36 11.36 13.97
CA ASP A 399 17.88 11.82 15.27
C ASP A 399 16.44 12.38 15.25
N THR A 400 15.78 12.38 14.08
CA THR A 400 14.46 12.99 13.88
C THR A 400 13.31 11.97 13.76
N LEU A 401 13.56 10.67 13.86
CA LEU A 401 12.52 9.63 13.74
C LEU A 401 11.34 9.90 14.70
N SER A 402 11.62 10.21 15.96
CA SER A 402 10.56 10.53 16.94
C SER A 402 9.72 11.75 16.56
N CYS A 403 10.32 12.77 15.95
CA CYS A 403 9.60 13.95 15.46
C CYS A 403 8.58 13.57 14.38
N HIS A 404 9.02 12.84 13.35
CA HIS A 404 8.16 12.45 12.22
C HIS A 404 7.03 11.52 12.64
N VAL A 405 7.31 10.56 13.53
CA VAL A 405 6.29 9.67 14.10
C VAL A 405 5.23 10.47 14.87
N LEU A 406 5.64 11.38 15.76
CA LEU A 406 4.70 12.19 16.55
C LEU A 406 3.86 13.12 15.69
N LEU A 407 4.46 13.77 14.67
CA LEU A 407 3.74 14.64 13.74
C LEU A 407 2.70 13.86 12.92
N ALA A 408 3.05 12.66 12.44
CA ALA A 408 2.12 11.81 11.71
C ALA A 408 0.95 11.34 12.59
N LEU A 409 1.20 11.00 13.86
CA LEU A 409 0.15 10.63 14.82
C LEU A 409 -0.76 11.82 15.16
N ASP A 410 -0.20 13.02 15.35
CA ASP A 410 -1.00 14.23 15.61
C ASP A 410 -1.88 14.62 14.43
N GLU A 411 -1.37 14.47 13.20
CA GLU A 411 -2.17 14.66 12.00
C GLU A 411 -3.26 13.59 11.86
N LEU A 412 -2.97 12.35 12.22
CA LEU A 412 -3.99 11.31 12.24
C LEU A 412 -5.12 11.66 13.22
N VAL A 413 -4.79 12.19 14.40
CA VAL A 413 -5.78 12.70 15.36
C VAL A 413 -6.60 13.84 14.73
N ALA A 414 -5.96 14.81 14.07
CA ALA A 414 -6.67 15.89 13.38
C ALA A 414 -7.61 15.35 12.29
N ALA A 415 -7.14 14.40 11.49
CA ALA A 415 -7.89 13.80 10.40
C ALA A 415 -9.09 12.99 10.90
N LEU A 416 -8.98 12.32 12.05
CA LEU A 416 -10.09 11.61 12.69
C LEU A 416 -11.11 12.58 13.29
N LYS A 417 -10.67 13.66 13.94
CA LYS A 417 -11.56 14.72 14.46
C LYS A 417 -12.37 15.39 13.36
N CYS A 418 -11.73 15.64 12.21
CA CYS A 418 -12.35 16.26 11.05
C CYS A 418 -13.01 15.23 10.10
N GLN A 419 -12.85 13.94 10.36
CA GLN A 419 -13.22 12.82 9.47
C GLN A 419 -12.79 13.04 8.01
N SER A 420 -11.64 13.66 7.84
CA SER A 420 -11.18 14.14 6.54
C SER A 420 -9.70 13.88 6.40
N LEU A 421 -9.37 13.00 5.47
CA LEU A 421 -8.01 12.81 4.98
C LEU A 421 -8.09 12.62 3.48
N ARG A 422 -7.42 13.49 2.74
CA ARG A 422 -7.33 13.41 1.29
C ARG A 422 -6.48 12.22 0.87
N CYS A 423 -6.95 11.42 -0.08
CA CYS A 423 -6.18 10.35 -0.70
C CYS A 423 -4.93 10.94 -1.38
N TYR A 424 -3.81 10.22 -1.26
CA TYR A 424 -2.54 10.65 -1.82
C TYR A 424 -2.55 10.80 -3.35
N PHE A 425 -3.18 9.86 -4.05
CA PHE A 425 -3.27 9.89 -5.53
C PHE A 425 -4.54 10.56 -6.04
N HIS A 426 -5.63 10.54 -5.27
CA HIS A 426 -6.93 11.08 -5.68
C HIS A 426 -7.35 12.25 -4.79
N PRO A 427 -7.07 13.49 -5.19
CA PRO A 427 -7.22 14.66 -4.34
C PRO A 427 -8.59 14.90 -3.73
N ARG A 428 -9.62 14.55 -4.50
CA ARG A 428 -11.01 14.78 -4.15
C ARG A 428 -11.59 13.60 -3.35
N CYS A 429 -10.84 12.51 -3.20
CA CYS A 429 -11.22 11.32 -2.44
C CYS A 429 -10.85 11.49 -0.97
N ASN A 430 -11.83 11.27 -0.08
CA ASN A 430 -11.61 11.22 1.36
C ASN A 430 -11.41 9.77 1.82
N VAL A 431 -10.18 9.40 2.19
CA VAL A 431 -9.84 8.03 2.60
C VAL A 431 -10.46 7.66 3.95
N MET A 432 -10.80 8.62 4.81
CA MET A 432 -11.49 8.35 6.08
C MET A 432 -12.89 7.78 5.88
N LEU A 433 -13.55 8.13 4.77
CA LEU A 433 -14.90 7.66 4.44
C LEU A 433 -14.88 6.48 3.47
N GLN A 434 -13.84 6.32 2.66
CA GLN A 434 -13.76 5.29 1.62
C GLN A 434 -12.97 4.02 2.02
N CYS A 435 -12.16 4.06 3.08
CA CYS A 435 -11.39 2.91 3.57
C CYS A 435 -12.17 2.09 4.60
N VAL A 436 -13.39 1.73 4.24
CA VAL A 436 -14.31 1.02 5.11
C VAL A 436 -14.07 -0.48 5.05
N ARG A 437 -13.89 -1.13 6.21
CA ARG A 437 -13.82 -2.59 6.30
C ARG A 437 -15.22 -3.18 6.20
N GLY A 438 -15.43 -4.17 5.33
CA GLY A 438 -16.75 -4.80 5.19
C GLY A 438 -17.79 -3.95 4.44
N GLY A 439 -17.41 -2.78 3.90
CA GLY A 439 -18.32 -1.93 3.12
C GLY A 439 -19.37 -1.16 3.94
N ILE A 440 -19.34 -1.26 5.27
CA ILE A 440 -20.26 -0.62 6.22
C ILE A 440 -19.61 0.60 6.84
N SER A 441 -20.08 1.81 6.50
CA SER A 441 -19.55 3.06 7.04
C SER A 441 -19.51 3.04 8.57
N TYR A 442 -18.41 3.49 9.14
CA TYR A 442 -18.27 3.60 10.58
C TYR A 442 -19.20 4.68 11.12
N HIS A 443 -19.77 4.44 12.31
CA HIS A 443 -20.53 5.46 13.03
C HIS A 443 -19.59 6.55 13.57
N GLU A 444 -20.10 7.77 13.76
CA GLU A 444 -19.39 8.91 14.36
C GLU A 444 -18.64 8.54 15.65
N ASP A 445 -19.24 7.66 16.47
CA ASP A 445 -18.66 7.19 17.73
C ASP A 445 -17.37 6.40 17.53
N ALA A 446 -17.20 5.73 16.40
CA ALA A 446 -15.99 4.96 16.09
C ALA A 446 -14.82 5.89 15.78
N TYR A 447 -15.03 6.97 15.03
CA TYR A 447 -14.03 8.03 14.85
C TYR A 447 -13.68 8.68 16.19
N THR A 448 -14.71 8.90 17.02
CA THR A 448 -14.55 9.48 18.35
C THR A 448 -13.72 8.61 19.30
N SER A 449 -13.99 7.31 19.30
CA SER A 449 -13.23 6.31 20.05
C SER A 449 -11.78 6.24 19.57
N ASP A 450 -11.55 6.15 18.26
CA ASP A 450 -10.20 6.04 17.68
C ASP A 450 -9.34 7.28 17.98
N TYR A 451 -9.88 8.50 17.84
CA TYR A 451 -9.07 9.70 18.12
C TYR A 451 -8.76 9.83 19.62
N ARG A 452 -9.70 9.50 20.52
CA ARG A 452 -9.46 9.54 21.98
C ARG A 452 -8.41 8.53 22.39
N LEU A 453 -8.43 7.33 21.79
CA LEU A 453 -7.42 6.31 22.03
C LEU A 453 -6.02 6.79 21.59
N LEU A 454 -5.92 7.46 20.44
CA LEU A 454 -4.66 8.04 19.97
C LEU A 454 -4.20 9.23 20.82
N GLU A 455 -5.10 10.11 21.26
CA GLU A 455 -4.78 11.19 22.20
C GLU A 455 -4.22 10.63 23.50
N PHE A 456 -4.89 9.64 24.08
CA PHE A 456 -4.44 8.98 25.29
C PHE A 456 -3.09 8.25 25.11
N TYR A 457 -2.86 7.68 23.92
CA TYR A 457 -1.55 7.10 23.56
C TYR A 457 -0.45 8.17 23.52
N LEU A 458 -0.70 9.30 22.88
CA LEU A 458 0.25 10.42 22.82
C LEU A 458 0.50 11.05 24.21
N GLU A 459 -0.53 11.18 25.05
CA GLU A 459 -0.37 11.63 26.45
C GLU A 459 0.48 10.65 27.27
N THR A 460 0.27 9.34 27.07
CA THR A 460 1.06 8.30 27.74
C THR A 460 2.53 8.33 27.29
N LEU A 461 2.78 8.51 25.98
CA LEU A 461 4.12 8.71 25.45
C LEU A 461 4.77 9.98 26.02
N HIS A 462 4.03 11.08 26.08
CA HIS A 462 4.50 12.34 26.66
C HIS A 462 4.94 12.15 28.11
N TYR A 463 4.08 11.57 28.95
CA TYR A 463 4.40 11.32 30.36
C TYR A 463 5.61 10.38 30.52
N ARG A 464 5.66 9.28 29.77
CA ARG A 464 6.72 8.26 29.91
C ARG A 464 8.05 8.69 29.33
N SER A 465 8.06 9.55 28.31
CA SER A 465 9.30 10.04 27.70
C SER A 465 10.19 10.80 28.71
N PHE A 466 9.63 11.31 29.81
CA PHE A 466 10.41 11.88 30.93
C PHE A 466 11.15 10.83 31.76
N SER A 467 10.62 9.61 31.85
CA SER A 467 11.12 8.53 32.71
C SER A 467 11.76 7.37 31.95
N MET A 468 11.84 7.45 30.61
CA MET A 468 12.52 6.44 29.80
C MET A 468 14.01 6.48 30.11
N ILE A 469 14.54 5.32 30.48
CA ILE A 469 15.98 5.15 30.74
C ILE A 469 16.72 5.39 29.43
N ARG A 470 17.74 6.26 29.47
CA ARG A 470 18.66 6.44 28.35
C ARG A 470 19.46 5.16 28.20
N ASP A 471 19.22 4.42 27.14
CA ASP A 471 20.16 3.40 26.73
C ASP A 471 21.47 4.06 26.29
N VAL A 472 22.59 3.43 26.65
CA VAL A 472 23.90 3.83 26.15
C VAL A 472 23.89 3.60 24.63
N PRO A 473 24.04 4.65 23.81
CA PRO A 473 24.05 4.48 22.36
C PRO A 473 25.20 3.54 21.97
N ARG A 474 24.99 2.70 20.95
CA ARG A 474 26.06 1.78 20.52
C ARG A 474 27.23 2.64 20.00
N PRO A 475 28.49 2.26 20.28
CA PRO A 475 29.64 3.02 19.79
C PRO A 475 29.64 3.26 18.27
N LEU A 476 29.06 2.32 17.51
CA LEU A 476 28.86 2.42 16.07
C LEU A 476 27.93 3.59 15.67
N ASP A 477 26.78 3.72 16.33
CA ASP A 477 25.79 4.77 16.04
C ASP A 477 26.34 6.17 16.34
N VAL A 478 27.16 6.28 17.39
CA VAL A 478 27.87 7.52 17.76
C VAL A 478 28.91 7.87 16.72
N MET A 479 29.71 6.89 16.29
CA MET A 479 30.73 7.07 15.25
C MET A 479 30.09 7.51 13.92
N GLU A 480 29.01 6.85 13.50
CA GLU A 480 28.28 7.20 12.28
C GLU A 480 27.74 8.63 12.35
N SER A 481 27.09 8.99 13.46
CA SER A 481 26.56 10.34 13.67
C SER A 481 27.66 11.42 13.59
N GLU A 482 28.80 11.18 14.24
CA GLU A 482 29.96 12.09 14.20
C GLU A 482 30.57 12.19 12.79
N LEU A 483 30.65 11.07 12.06
CA LEU A 483 31.10 11.07 10.67
C LEU A 483 30.14 11.84 9.76
N ILE A 484 28.82 11.72 9.94
CA ILE A 484 27.82 12.48 9.20
C ILE A 484 27.94 13.98 9.49
N VAL A 485 28.11 14.37 10.76
CA VAL A 485 28.31 15.78 11.15
C VAL A 485 29.58 16.33 10.51
N ARG A 486 30.72 15.64 10.65
CA ARG A 486 31.98 16.04 10.01
C ARG A 486 31.88 16.11 8.49
N TRP A 487 31.17 15.17 7.87
CA TRP A 487 30.94 15.18 6.43
C TRP A 487 30.08 16.36 5.99
N ARG A 488 29.03 16.70 6.75
CA ARG A 488 28.22 17.92 6.51
C ARG A 488 29.04 19.18 6.66
N ASP A 489 29.92 19.24 7.67
CA ASP A 489 30.82 20.37 7.87
C ASP A 489 31.82 20.49 6.72
N ILE A 490 32.41 19.37 6.28
CA ILE A 490 33.29 19.34 5.09
C ILE A 490 32.53 19.84 3.86
N ILE A 491 31.32 19.33 3.60
CA ILE A 491 30.47 19.77 2.48
C ILE A 491 30.12 21.26 2.60
N ALA A 492 29.87 21.77 3.80
CA ALA A 492 29.59 23.18 4.03
C ALA A 492 30.83 24.06 3.81
N THR A 493 32.03 23.53 4.07
CA THR A 493 33.32 24.21 3.83
C THR A 493 33.82 24.09 2.38
N LEU A 494 33.27 23.16 1.59
CA LEU A 494 33.53 23.15 0.15
C LEU A 494 33.02 24.48 -0.43
N PRO A 495 33.83 25.17 -1.25
CA PRO A 495 33.42 26.44 -1.83
C PRO A 495 32.16 26.22 -2.66
N ARG A 496 31.04 26.75 -2.17
CA ARG A 496 29.87 26.99 -3.01
C ARG A 496 30.34 28.05 -4.00
N GLY A 497 30.58 27.64 -5.25
CA GLY A 497 31.36 28.39 -6.24
C GLY A 497 31.06 29.90 -6.26
N ASN A 498 32.08 30.69 -6.57
CA ASN A 498 31.98 32.15 -6.68
C ASN A 498 30.88 32.55 -7.68
N PRO A 499 30.11 33.63 -7.40
CA PRO A 499 29.03 34.10 -8.25
C PRO A 499 29.47 34.68 -9.61
N ASN A 500 30.75 34.54 -10.00
CA ASN A 500 31.37 35.23 -11.12
C ASN A 500 32.02 34.29 -12.16
N GLU A 501 31.82 32.98 -12.05
CA GLU A 501 32.20 32.00 -13.08
C GLU A 501 30.93 31.34 -13.62
N ASP A 502 30.85 31.21 -14.95
CA ASP A 502 29.70 30.66 -15.68
C ASP A 502 29.18 29.37 -15.03
N TYR A 503 28.00 29.43 -14.39
CA TYR A 503 27.30 28.26 -13.88
C TYR A 503 26.68 27.47 -15.03
N GLY A 504 27.53 26.77 -15.78
CA GLY A 504 27.10 25.58 -16.49
C GLY A 504 26.65 24.54 -15.47
N TYR A 505 25.51 23.88 -15.71
CA TYR A 505 25.19 22.65 -14.99
C TYR A 505 26.35 21.67 -15.16
N SER A 506 26.80 21.04 -14.07
CA SER A 506 27.79 19.96 -14.16
C SER A 506 27.28 18.85 -15.07
N GLN A 507 28.18 18.07 -15.69
CA GLN A 507 27.79 16.96 -16.56
C GLN A 507 26.81 15.99 -15.88
N ARG A 508 27.01 15.67 -14.60
CA ARG A 508 26.09 14.83 -13.82
C ARG A 508 24.72 15.48 -13.63
N GLN A 509 24.66 16.80 -13.43
CA GLN A 509 23.39 17.52 -13.35
C GLN A 509 22.68 17.54 -14.70
N LEU A 510 23.40 17.76 -15.81
CA LEU A 510 22.84 17.67 -17.17
C LEU A 510 22.31 16.27 -17.49
N GLU A 511 23.04 15.22 -17.08
CA GLU A 511 22.61 13.83 -17.20
C GLU A 511 21.33 13.59 -16.39
N TYR A 512 21.28 14.07 -15.14
CA TYR A 512 20.09 13.96 -14.30
C TYR A 512 18.89 14.73 -14.88
N PHE A 513 19.09 15.96 -15.37
CA PHE A 513 18.03 16.71 -16.05
C PHE A 513 17.55 16.00 -17.32
N SER A 514 18.46 15.40 -18.10
CA SER A 514 18.12 14.57 -19.24
C SER A 514 17.30 13.36 -18.83
N MET A 515 17.62 12.71 -17.71
CA MET A 515 16.84 11.62 -17.14
C MET A 515 15.44 12.09 -16.72
N ILE A 516 15.32 13.20 -15.99
CA ILE A 516 14.02 13.75 -15.60
C ILE A 516 13.20 14.07 -16.84
N LEU A 517 13.76 14.82 -17.80
CA LEU A 517 13.05 15.19 -19.03
C LEU A 517 12.56 13.96 -19.79
N LYS A 518 13.38 12.91 -19.90
CA LYS A 518 12.96 11.63 -20.49
C LYS A 518 11.78 11.02 -19.73
N GLN A 519 11.78 11.03 -18.41
CA GLN A 519 10.66 10.49 -17.62
C GLN A 519 9.41 11.38 -17.69
N VAL A 520 9.56 12.70 -17.76
CA VAL A 520 8.45 13.65 -17.92
C VAL A 520 7.80 13.48 -19.28
N LEU A 521 8.60 13.36 -20.35
CA LEU A 521 8.10 13.11 -21.70
C LEU A 521 7.34 11.78 -21.76
N ARG A 522 7.90 10.70 -21.20
CA ARG A 522 7.21 9.41 -21.09
C ARG A 522 5.90 9.51 -20.31
N ALA A 523 5.89 10.18 -19.16
CA ALA A 523 4.68 10.36 -18.38
C ALA A 523 3.61 11.17 -19.14
N LYS A 524 4.02 12.20 -19.88
CA LYS A 524 3.14 12.99 -20.75
C LYS A 524 2.57 12.13 -21.88
N ASP A 525 3.38 11.32 -22.53
CA ASP A 525 2.91 10.42 -23.60
C ASP A 525 1.89 9.41 -23.07
N THR A 526 2.10 8.86 -21.87
CA THR A 526 1.13 7.98 -21.20
C THR A 526 -0.18 8.70 -20.86
N LEU A 527 -0.12 9.97 -20.50
CA LEU A 527 -1.32 10.80 -20.25
C LEU A 527 -2.07 11.14 -21.55
N LEU A 528 -1.35 11.42 -22.64
CA LEU A 528 -1.95 11.78 -23.94
C LEU A 528 -2.58 10.60 -24.68
N GLN A 529 -2.14 9.36 -24.42
CA GLN A 529 -2.82 8.15 -24.92
C GLN A 529 -4.28 8.01 -24.42
N VAL A 530 -4.70 8.82 -23.44
CA VAL A 530 -6.07 8.86 -22.91
C VAL A 530 -6.98 9.81 -23.71
N GLU A 531 -6.43 10.75 -24.50
CA GLU A 531 -7.21 11.79 -25.19
C GLU A 531 -7.58 11.46 -26.65
N LEU A 532 -7.11 10.33 -27.20
CA LEU A 532 -7.48 9.89 -28.54
C LEU A 532 -8.56 8.80 -28.47
N PRO A 533 -9.77 9.06 -29.01
CA PRO A 533 -10.90 8.13 -28.98
C PRO A 533 -10.69 6.87 -29.83
#